data_AF-A0A401YA37-F1
#
_entry.id   AF-A0A401YA37-F1
#
_cell.length_a   1.000
_cell.length_b   1.000
_cell.length_c   1.000
_cell.angle_alpha   90.00
_cell.angle_beta   90.00
_cell.angle_gamma   90.00
#
_symmetry.space_group_name_H-M   'P 1'
#
loop_
_entity.id
_entity.type
_entity.pdbx_description
1 polymer ?
#
loop_
_entity_poly.entity_id
_entity_poly.type
_entity_poly.pdbx_seq_one_letter_code
_entity_poly.pdbx_strand_id
1 'polypeptide(L)'
;MPEAAKAHTAAGAEAFVKFYWEMVNYAQFTGDLDALEQLGEDGCAACNGGVKFLRNVYAKGGTVKGGRSTVSELHATRLSVGNHDAYEVTFKLANTLQVIDYEGDKDDQRYPAAIVSGQFVVDPATPGWSVGFWTTQS
;
A
#
# COMPACT_ATOMS: atom_id res chain seq x y z
N MET A 1 9.92 7.22 -6.66
CA MET A 1 10.14 5.79 -6.97
C MET A 1 11.60 5.42 -6.71
N PRO A 2 11.91 4.29 -6.05
CA PRO A 2 13.29 3.88 -5.75
C PRO A 2 14.12 3.54 -6.99
N GLU A 3 15.44 3.76 -6.95
CA GLU A 3 16.36 3.41 -8.05
C GLU A 3 16.31 1.91 -8.41
N ALA A 4 16.23 1.02 -7.40
CA ALA A 4 16.11 -0.42 -7.63
C ALA A 4 14.82 -0.79 -8.36
N ALA A 5 13.74 -0.03 -8.16
CA ALA A 5 12.50 -0.20 -8.90
C ALA A 5 12.60 0.32 -10.35
N LYS A 6 13.67 1.00 -10.76
CA LYS A 6 13.86 1.30 -12.19
C LYS A 6 14.26 0.06 -13.00
N ALA A 7 14.72 -0.99 -12.33
CA ALA A 7 14.98 -2.28 -12.97
C ALA A 7 13.71 -3.13 -12.96
N HIS A 8 13.17 -3.47 -14.13
CA HIS A 8 12.00 -4.34 -14.31
C HIS A 8 12.36 -5.79 -13.99
N THR A 9 12.56 -6.07 -12.70
CA THR A 9 13.10 -7.33 -12.17
C THR A 9 12.34 -7.73 -10.90
N ALA A 10 12.50 -8.98 -10.46
CA ALA A 10 11.91 -9.44 -9.19
C ALA A 10 12.36 -8.59 -7.99
N ALA A 11 13.65 -8.24 -7.91
CA ALA A 11 14.16 -7.34 -6.88
C ALA A 11 13.58 -5.92 -6.98
N GLY A 12 13.31 -5.45 -8.21
CA GLY A 12 12.61 -4.19 -8.45
C GLY A 12 11.17 -4.20 -7.94
N ALA A 13 10.45 -5.31 -8.16
CA ALA A 13 9.09 -5.51 -7.65
C ALA A 13 9.05 -5.51 -6.11
N GLU A 14 9.99 -6.21 -5.45
CA GLU A 14 10.09 -6.19 -3.98
C GLU A 14 10.42 -4.80 -3.44
N ALA A 15 11.34 -4.08 -4.10
CA ALA A 15 11.67 -2.70 -3.74
C ALA A 15 10.46 -1.76 -3.91
N PHE A 16 9.66 -1.97 -4.96
CA PHE A 16 8.43 -1.22 -5.18
C PHE A 16 7.39 -1.49 -4.09
N VAL A 17 7.14 -2.75 -3.71
CA VAL A 17 6.18 -3.06 -2.63
C VAL A 17 6.59 -2.42 -1.30
N LYS A 18 7.89 -2.41 -0.96
CA LYS A 18 8.37 -1.69 0.22
C LYS A 18 8.06 -0.19 0.14
N PHE A 19 8.37 0.42 -1.00
CA PHE A 19 8.08 1.85 -1.24
C PHE A 19 6.59 2.17 -1.20
N TYR A 20 5.72 1.31 -1.76
CA TYR A 20 4.27 1.47 -1.67
C TYR A 20 3.82 1.58 -0.21
N TRP A 21 4.28 0.68 0.66
CA TRP A 21 3.94 0.73 2.08
C TRP A 21 4.57 1.92 2.83
N GLU A 22 5.72 2.42 2.39
CA GLU A 22 6.25 3.71 2.88
C GLU A 22 5.32 4.87 2.50
N MET A 23 4.76 4.88 1.29
CA MET A 23 3.78 5.89 0.88
C MET A 23 2.46 5.75 1.62
N VAL A 24 2.01 4.53 1.91
CA VAL A 24 0.86 4.30 2.79
C VAL A 24 1.11 4.88 4.19
N ASN A 25 2.29 4.65 4.77
CA ASN A 25 2.65 5.21 6.07
C ASN A 25 2.71 6.75 6.03
N TYR A 26 3.31 7.31 4.99
CA TYR A 26 3.39 8.77 4.80
C TYR A 26 2.00 9.40 4.68
N ALA A 27 1.13 8.83 3.84
CA ALA A 27 -0.24 9.28 3.64
C ALA A 27 -1.09 9.18 4.92
N GLN A 28 -0.95 8.09 5.67
CA GLN A 28 -1.59 7.96 6.98
C GLN A 28 -1.12 9.01 7.97
N PHE A 29 0.16 9.37 7.98
CA PHE A 29 0.69 10.31 8.96
C PHE A 29 0.38 11.77 8.61
N THR A 30 0.42 12.10 7.32
CA THR A 30 0.35 13.49 6.84
C THR A 30 -1.01 13.89 6.27
N GLY A 31 -1.79 12.92 5.80
CA GLY A 31 -2.99 13.17 5.00
C GLY A 31 -2.71 13.53 3.54
N ASP A 32 -1.45 13.58 3.12
CA ASP A 32 -1.03 13.79 1.74
C ASP A 32 -1.12 12.46 0.96
N LEU A 33 -2.08 12.40 0.04
CA LEU A 33 -2.44 11.18 -0.69
C LEU A 33 -1.92 11.16 -2.13
N ASP A 34 -1.35 12.27 -2.61
CA ASP A 34 -1.07 12.48 -4.04
C ASP A 34 -0.12 11.42 -4.59
N ALA A 35 0.91 11.07 -3.83
CA ALA A 35 1.89 10.06 -4.23
C ALA A 35 1.29 8.65 -4.20
N LEU A 36 0.50 8.32 -3.16
CA LEU A 36 -0.09 6.98 -2.99
C LEU A 36 -1.14 6.70 -4.08
N GLU A 37 -1.92 7.71 -4.46
CA GLU A 37 -2.92 7.64 -5.52
C GLU A 37 -2.35 7.22 -6.87
N GLN A 38 -1.10 7.59 -7.15
CA GLN A 38 -0.44 7.28 -8.43
C GLN A 38 0.13 5.86 -8.48
N LEU A 39 0.14 5.12 -7.36
CA LEU A 39 0.76 3.78 -7.30
C LEU A 39 -0.24 2.63 -7.44
N GLY A 40 -1.54 2.91 -7.39
CA GLY A 40 -2.58 1.92 -7.66
C GLY A 40 -3.10 2.08 -9.08
N GLU A 41 -3.40 0.96 -9.75
CA GLU A 41 -4.16 1.02 -11.00
C GLU A 41 -5.63 1.34 -10.71
N ASP A 42 -6.33 1.92 -11.68
CA ASP A 42 -7.77 2.21 -11.58
C ASP A 42 -8.59 0.96 -11.20
N GLY A 43 -8.14 -0.22 -11.61
CA GLY A 43 -8.75 -1.51 -11.28
C GLY A 43 -8.47 -2.04 -9.87
N CYS A 44 -7.49 -1.49 -9.14
CA CYS A 44 -7.13 -1.97 -7.81
C CYS A 44 -8.13 -1.49 -6.74
N ALA A 45 -9.23 -2.23 -6.57
CA ALA A 45 -10.29 -1.88 -5.61
C ALA A 45 -9.77 -1.68 -4.16
N ALA A 46 -8.81 -2.49 -3.71
CA ALA A 46 -8.23 -2.38 -2.37
C ALA A 46 -7.36 -1.11 -2.23
N CYS A 47 -6.52 -0.80 -3.24
CA CYS A 47 -5.71 0.41 -3.28
C CYS A 47 -6.61 1.65 -3.21
N ASN A 48 -7.62 1.70 -4.07
CA ASN A 48 -8.58 2.79 -4.16
C ASN A 48 -9.42 2.91 -2.89
N GLY A 49 -9.78 1.79 -2.26
CA GLY A 49 -10.47 1.75 -0.98
C GLY A 49 -9.65 2.38 0.15
N GLY A 50 -8.36 2.06 0.24
CA GLY A 50 -7.45 2.63 1.23
C GLY A 50 -7.27 4.15 1.07
N VAL A 51 -7.02 4.61 -0.15
CA VAL A 51 -6.95 6.05 -0.47
C VAL A 51 -8.26 6.75 -0.10
N LYS A 52 -9.40 6.21 -0.53
CA LYS A 52 -10.72 6.80 -0.26
C LYS A 52 -11.01 6.88 1.23
N PHE A 53 -10.62 5.86 2.00
CA PHE A 53 -10.75 5.86 3.45
C PHE A 53 -9.96 7.02 4.07
N LEU A 54 -8.66 7.14 3.76
CA LEU A 54 -7.84 8.23 4.29
C LEU A 54 -8.36 9.61 3.86
N ARG A 55 -8.75 9.76 2.59
CA ARG A 55 -9.33 11.00 2.09
C ARG A 55 -10.55 11.41 2.91
N ASN A 56 -11.44 10.47 3.22
CA ASN A 56 -12.63 10.73 4.02
C ASN A 56 -12.30 11.08 5.48
N VAL A 57 -11.29 10.44 6.08
CA VAL A 57 -10.82 10.75 7.43
C VAL A 57 -10.37 12.21 7.49
N TYR A 58 -9.43 12.60 6.63
CA TYR A 58 -8.86 13.95 6.62
C TYR A 58 -9.86 15.02 6.17
N ALA A 59 -10.74 14.73 5.20
CA ALA A 59 -11.78 15.68 4.78
C ALA A 59 -12.80 16.00 5.88
N LYS A 60 -12.94 15.13 6.88
CA LYS A 60 -13.81 15.33 8.06
C LYS A 60 -13.06 15.93 9.25
N GLY A 61 -11.81 16.35 9.09
CA GLY A 61 -10.96 16.84 10.17
C GLY A 61 -10.43 15.75 11.11
N GLY A 62 -10.52 14.48 10.71
CA GLY A 62 -9.94 13.36 11.44
C GLY A 62 -8.44 13.23 11.20
N THR A 63 -7.76 12.53 12.10
CA THR A 63 -6.34 12.19 12.00
C THR A 63 -6.10 10.71 12.26
N VAL A 64 -5.04 10.15 11.69
CA VAL A 64 -4.61 8.78 11.98
C VAL A 64 -3.46 8.81 12.98
N LYS A 65 -3.61 8.09 14.09
CA LYS A 65 -2.58 7.88 15.11
C LYS A 65 -2.13 6.42 15.07
N GLY A 66 -0.82 6.20 15.01
CA GLY A 66 -0.26 4.85 14.87
C GLY A 66 -0.45 4.30 13.45
N GLY A 67 -0.84 3.04 13.30
CA GLY A 67 -1.13 2.42 11.99
C GLY A 67 0.08 2.20 11.09
N ARG A 68 1.30 2.32 11.64
CA ARG A 68 2.53 2.05 10.88
C ARG A 68 2.55 0.60 10.41
N SER A 69 2.74 0.43 9.11
CA SER A 69 2.92 -0.85 8.43
C SER A 69 4.40 -1.08 8.12
N THR A 70 4.90 -2.29 8.42
CA THR A 70 6.26 -2.72 8.08
C THR A 70 6.19 -4.01 7.28
N VAL A 71 6.89 -4.04 6.14
CA VAL A 71 6.91 -5.18 5.22
C VAL A 71 8.15 -6.03 5.47
N SER A 72 7.98 -7.35 5.52
CA SER A 72 9.05 -8.34 5.60
C SER A 72 8.74 -9.57 4.76
N GLU A 73 9.69 -10.50 4.64
CA GLU A 73 9.52 -11.78 3.93
C GLU A 73 8.95 -11.61 2.50
N LEU A 74 9.50 -10.64 1.76
CA LEU A 74 9.05 -10.41 0.39
C LEU A 74 9.60 -11.50 -0.52
N HIS A 75 8.73 -12.01 -1.39
CA HIS A 75 9.09 -12.94 -2.44
C HIS A 75 8.36 -12.58 -3.73
N ALA A 76 9.12 -12.20 -4.75
CA ALA A 76 8.60 -11.90 -6.07
C ALA A 76 8.70 -13.09 -7.04
N THR A 77 7.57 -13.46 -7.63
CA THR A 77 7.45 -14.44 -8.71
C THR A 77 7.07 -13.72 -10.00
N ARG A 78 7.82 -13.97 -11.07
CA ARG A 78 7.52 -13.41 -12.39
C ARG A 78 6.24 -14.04 -12.95
N LEU A 79 5.35 -13.19 -13.45
CA LEU A 79 4.15 -13.55 -14.20
C LEU A 79 4.30 -13.08 -15.65
N SER A 80 3.87 -13.90 -16.60
CA SER A 80 3.76 -13.49 -18.00
C SER A 80 2.32 -13.05 -18.25
N VAL A 81 2.10 -11.76 -18.54
CA VAL A 81 0.76 -11.18 -18.78
C VAL A 81 0.70 -10.71 -20.22
N GLY A 82 0.13 -11.52 -21.10
CA GLY A 82 0.12 -11.22 -22.54
C GLY A 82 1.54 -11.09 -23.09
N ASN A 83 1.93 -9.86 -23.45
CA ASN A 83 3.22 -9.55 -24.09
C ASN A 83 4.22 -8.84 -23.15
N HIS A 84 3.89 -8.68 -21.87
CA HIS A 84 4.79 -8.08 -20.88
C HIS A 84 4.85 -8.91 -19.60
N ASP A 85 5.81 -8.56 -18.76
CA ASP A 85 6.01 -9.20 -17.46
C ASP A 85 5.33 -8.40 -16.37
N ALA A 86 4.63 -9.09 -15.49
CA ALA A 86 4.22 -8.57 -14.18
C ALA A 86 4.88 -9.41 -13.08
N TYR A 87 4.72 -9.02 -11.82
CA TYR A 87 5.25 -9.76 -10.70
C TYR A 87 4.19 -9.94 -9.63
N GLU A 88 3.99 -11.18 -9.22
CA GLU A 88 3.33 -11.48 -7.96
C GLU A 88 4.33 -11.29 -6.83
N VAL A 89 3.99 -10.46 -5.84
CA VAL A 89 4.82 -10.26 -4.65
C VAL A 89 4.02 -10.66 -3.42
N THR A 90 4.48 -11.71 -2.75
CA THR A 90 3.96 -12.11 -1.44
C THR A 90 4.83 -11.52 -0.34
N PHE A 91 4.24 -11.17 0.80
CA PHE A 91 4.95 -10.55 1.92
C PHE A 91 4.22 -10.74 3.25
N LYS A 92 4.95 -10.52 4.35
CA LYS A 92 4.35 -10.29 5.68
C LYS A 92 4.23 -8.80 5.93
N LEU A 93 3.11 -8.41 6.52
CA LEU A 93 2.79 -7.04 6.87
C LEU A 93 2.50 -6.95 8.37
N ALA A 94 3.42 -6.33 9.11
CA ALA A 94 3.22 -6.01 10.51
C ALA A 94 2.60 -4.61 10.63
N ASN A 95 1.36 -4.54 11.12
CA ASN A 95 0.66 -3.31 11.42
C ASN A 95 0.69 -3.04 12.92
N THR A 96 1.02 -1.80 13.29
CA THR A 96 0.81 -1.30 14.65
C THR A 96 -0.64 -0.89 14.87
N LEU A 97 -1.05 -0.73 16.13
CA LEU A 97 -2.38 -0.21 16.47
C LEU A 97 -2.64 1.10 15.71
N GLN A 98 -3.76 1.16 15.00
CA GLN A 98 -4.24 2.37 14.33
C GLN A 98 -5.45 2.90 15.06
N VAL A 99 -5.46 4.21 15.31
CA VAL A 99 -6.60 4.94 15.87
C VAL A 99 -6.96 6.07 14.92
N ILE A 100 -8.21 6.12 14.50
CA ILE A 100 -8.78 7.25 13.78
C ILE A 100 -9.42 8.16 14.82
N ASP A 101 -8.86 9.35 14.97
CA ASP A 101 -9.29 10.35 15.94
C ASP A 101 -9.99 11.50 15.22
N TYR A 102 -11.25 11.75 15.57
CA TYR A 102 -12.02 12.88 15.08
C TYR A 102 -12.15 13.91 16.20
N GLU A 103 -11.68 15.13 15.96
CA GLU A 103 -11.68 16.17 17.00
C GLU A 103 -13.10 16.43 17.53
N GLY A 104 -13.29 16.23 18.84
CA GLY A 104 -14.56 16.46 19.53
C GLY A 104 -15.58 15.32 19.44
N ASP A 105 -15.28 14.27 18.69
CA ASP A 105 -16.06 13.02 18.67
C ASP A 105 -15.51 12.03 19.72
N LYS A 106 -16.35 11.14 20.23
CA LYS A 106 -15.96 10.06 21.16
C LYS A 106 -15.82 8.72 20.44
N ASP A 107 -16.23 8.63 19.18
CA ASP A 107 -16.27 7.40 18.41
C ASP A 107 -14.98 7.20 17.59
N ASP A 108 -13.85 7.14 18.30
CA ASP A 108 -12.56 6.76 17.71
C ASP A 108 -12.64 5.33 17.14
N GLN A 109 -12.29 5.18 15.86
CA GLN A 109 -12.17 3.85 15.25
C GLN A 109 -10.80 3.27 15.57
N ARG A 110 -10.75 2.01 16.02
CA ARG A 110 -9.51 1.33 16.41
C ARG A 110 -9.31 0.06 15.61
N TYR A 111 -8.15 -0.06 14.98
CA TYR A 111 -7.72 -1.27 14.28
C TYR A 111 -6.53 -1.88 15.04
N PRO A 112 -6.67 -3.10 15.59
CA PRO A 112 -5.64 -3.70 16.43
C PRO A 112 -4.36 -3.97 15.65
N ALA A 113 -3.24 -4.00 16.37
CA ALA A 113 -1.98 -4.47 15.81
C ALA A 113 -2.12 -5.93 15.35
N ALA A 114 -1.59 -6.24 14.18
CA ALA A 114 -1.66 -7.56 13.58
C ALA A 114 -0.50 -7.79 12.63
N ILE A 115 -0.11 -9.05 12.47
CA ILE A 115 0.76 -9.48 11.37
C ILE A 115 -0.12 -10.27 10.41
N VAL A 116 -0.21 -9.81 9.17
CA VAL A 116 -1.00 -10.46 8.10
C VAL A 116 -0.09 -10.86 6.95
N SER A 117 -0.56 -11.79 6.13
CA SER A 117 0.10 -12.09 4.85
C SER A 117 -0.54 -11.26 3.76
N GLY A 118 0.26 -10.58 2.96
CA GLY A 118 -0.18 -9.76 1.83
C GLY A 118 0.31 -10.34 0.50
N GLN A 119 -0.45 -10.05 -0.55
CA GLN A 119 -0.10 -10.40 -1.92
C GLN A 119 -0.48 -9.23 -2.82
N PHE A 120 0.50 -8.76 -3.60
CA PHE A 120 0.28 -7.80 -4.67
C PHE A 120 0.56 -8.46 -6.02
N VAL A 121 -0.15 -8.02 -7.05
CA VAL A 121 0.35 -8.12 -8.43
C VAL A 121 0.78 -6.73 -8.86
N VAL A 122 2.04 -6.59 -9.24
CA VAL A 122 2.65 -5.33 -9.62
C VAL A 122 3.14 -5.37 -11.06
N ASP A 123 2.86 -4.31 -11.80
CA ASP A 123 3.16 -4.19 -13.22
C ASP A 123 4.22 -3.09 -13.44
N PRO A 124 5.39 -3.41 -14.02
CA PRO A 124 6.36 -2.43 -14.45
C PRO A 124 5.94 -1.80 -15.79
N ALA A 125 4.82 -1.09 -15.80
CA ALA A 125 4.39 -0.31 -16.95
C ALA A 125 5.19 1.00 -17.06
N THR A 126 5.05 1.71 -18.19
CA THR A 126 5.61 3.07 -18.34
C THR A 126 4.56 4.07 -17.86
N PRO A 127 4.88 5.04 -16.96
CA PRO A 127 6.22 5.50 -16.57
C PRO A 127 6.84 4.84 -15.31
N GLY A 128 6.18 3.84 -14.70
CA GLY A 128 6.69 3.16 -13.52
C GLY A 128 5.76 2.06 -13.01
N TRP A 129 6.13 1.49 -11.86
CA TRP A 129 5.38 0.40 -11.25
C TRP A 129 4.01 0.83 -10.72
N SER A 130 3.02 -0.03 -10.91
CA SER A 130 1.68 0.10 -10.34
C SER A 130 1.22 -1.21 -9.66
N VAL A 131 0.31 -1.10 -8.71
CA VAL A 131 -0.38 -2.24 -8.09
C VAL A 131 -1.71 -2.47 -8.81
N GLY A 132 -1.82 -3.58 -9.54
CA GLY A 132 -3.05 -3.97 -10.24
C GLY A 132 -4.00 -4.81 -9.38
N PHE A 133 -3.46 -5.55 -8.42
CA PHE A 133 -4.24 -6.38 -7.49
C PHE A 133 -3.61 -6.40 -6.10
N TRP A 134 -4.46 -6.40 -5.06
CA TRP A 134 -4.05 -6.55 -3.67
C TRP A 134 -5.08 -7.37 -2.89
N THR A 135 -4.60 -8.37 -2.14
CA THR A 135 -5.34 -9.02 -1.04
C THR A 135 -4.49 -9.18 0.22
N THR A 136 -5.14 -9.30 1.38
CA THR A 136 -4.52 -9.72 2.66
C THR A 136 -5.27 -10.89 3.25
N GLN A 137 -4.53 -11.85 3.83
CA GLN A 137 -5.10 -12.98 4.57
C GLN A 137 -4.55 -12.98 6.00
N SER A 138 -5.45 -13.12 6.97
CA SER A 138 -5.18 -13.21 8.42
C SER A 138 -4.81 -14.63 8.84
#